data_AF-A0A944H1U4-F1
#
_entry.id   AF-A0A944H1U4-F1
#
_cell.length_a   1.000
_cell.length_b   1.000
_cell.length_c   1.000
_cell.angle_alpha   90.00
_cell.angle_beta   90.00
_cell.angle_gamma   90.00
#
_symmetry.space_group_name_H-M   'P 1'
#
loop_
_entity.id
_entity.type
_entity.pdbx_description
1 polymer ?
#
loop_
_entity_poly.entity_id
_entity_poly.type
_entity_poly.pdbx_seq_one_letter_code
_entity_poly.pdbx_strand_id
1 'polypeptide(L)'
;MPESDRFITLITQLNRLKDEFLPEISPISSYSESQLSRTAAYRVLAHAEIESYLEERAWEVVQNAKTLWDTSGRTTRTLICLLGFSGLTMDKPSDTLSRNNVTQDNHDKRLKISKKIVLSSNEFWKIIDNNHGVKEKNILALLLPIGIDSDDLDPAWLADMNTFGEKRGLVAHTSATSYMTIQTPDPANELNTVTQITDELLRIDELINNLIE
;
A
#
# COMPACT_ATOMS: atom_id res chain seq x y z
N MET A 1 -17.34 1.24 10.77
CA MET A 1 -17.99 0.98 9.45
C MET A 1 -17.87 -0.51 9.18
N PRO A 2 -18.66 -1.13 8.28
CA PRO A 2 -18.35 -2.49 7.86
C PRO A 2 -16.96 -2.56 7.20
N GLU A 3 -16.28 -3.69 7.35
CA GLU A 3 -15.03 -4.01 6.65
C GLU A 3 -15.23 -3.87 5.14
N SER A 4 -14.20 -3.40 4.42
CA SER A 4 -14.25 -3.37 2.96
C SER A 4 -14.24 -4.79 2.37
N ASP A 5 -14.88 -4.98 1.21
CA ASP A 5 -14.86 -6.27 0.48
C ASP A 5 -13.43 -6.75 0.20
N ARG A 6 -12.51 -5.79 0.02
CA ARG A 6 -11.07 -6.02 -0.18
C ARG A 6 -10.39 -6.51 1.09
N PHE A 7 -10.74 -5.97 2.26
CA PHE A 7 -10.23 -6.46 3.53
C PHE A 7 -10.73 -7.89 3.83
N ILE A 8 -12.01 -8.16 3.58
CA ILE A 8 -12.59 -9.50 3.69
C ILE A 8 -11.85 -10.49 2.76
N THR A 9 -11.54 -10.04 1.54
CA THR A 9 -10.76 -10.82 0.57
C THR A 9 -9.35 -11.10 1.08
N LEU A 10 -8.64 -10.09 1.60
CA LEU A 10 -7.32 -10.23 2.21
C LEU A 10 -7.34 -11.31 3.31
N ILE A 11 -8.26 -11.22 4.27
CA ILE A 11 -8.38 -12.18 5.37
C ILE A 11 -8.67 -13.60 4.84
N THR A 12 -9.53 -13.72 3.83
CA THR A 12 -9.82 -15.00 3.18
C THR A 12 -8.56 -15.61 2.55
N GLN A 13 -7.77 -14.81 1.82
CA GLN A 13 -6.53 -15.29 1.19
C GLN A 13 -5.46 -15.64 2.22
N LEU A 14 -5.27 -14.81 3.25
CA LEU A 14 -4.29 -15.08 4.32
C LEU A 14 -4.63 -16.36 5.10
N ASN A 15 -5.91 -16.62 5.36
CA ASN A 15 -6.34 -17.87 5.97
C ASN A 15 -6.08 -19.09 5.07
N ARG A 16 -6.38 -18.97 3.77
CA ARG A 16 -6.05 -20.03 2.79
C ARG A 16 -4.55 -20.32 2.76
N LEU A 17 -3.71 -19.28 2.72
CA LEU A 17 -2.26 -19.42 2.71
C LEU A 17 -1.75 -20.06 4.01
N LYS A 18 -2.31 -19.68 5.16
CA LYS A 18 -2.01 -20.29 6.45
C LYS A 18 -2.26 -21.80 6.39
N ASP A 19 -3.46 -22.19 5.96
CA ASP A 19 -3.89 -23.60 5.95
C ASP A 19 -3.08 -24.45 4.95
N GLU A 20 -2.62 -23.86 3.85
CA GLU A 20 -1.85 -24.55 2.81
C GLU A 20 -0.35 -24.68 3.14
N PHE A 21 0.25 -23.65 3.74
CA PHE A 21 1.70 -23.56 3.86
C PHE A 21 2.24 -23.76 5.28
N LEU A 22 1.47 -23.43 6.31
CA LEU A 22 1.94 -23.61 7.69
C LEU A 22 1.65 -25.02 8.20
N PRO A 23 2.64 -25.69 8.84
CA PRO A 23 2.38 -26.92 9.55
C PRO A 23 1.57 -26.68 10.83
N GLU A 24 1.06 -27.76 11.44
CA GLU A 24 0.59 -27.70 12.82
C GLU A 24 1.68 -27.15 13.74
N ILE A 25 1.32 -26.19 14.59
CA ILE A 25 2.26 -25.52 15.49
C ILE A 25 2.72 -26.50 16.56
N SER A 26 4.02 -26.77 16.58
CA SER A 26 4.65 -27.70 17.51
C SER A 26 5.15 -26.99 18.76
N PRO A 27 4.83 -27.45 19.98
CA PRO A 27 5.31 -26.85 21.23
C PRO A 27 6.84 -26.87 21.40
N ILE A 28 7.52 -27.75 20.68
CA ILE A 28 8.98 -27.93 20.74
C ILE A 28 9.72 -27.32 19.54
N SER A 29 9.00 -26.61 18.65
CA SER A 29 9.53 -25.96 17.43
C SER A 29 10.40 -26.86 16.55
N SER A 30 10.11 -28.17 16.52
CA SER A 30 10.82 -29.13 15.68
C SER A 30 10.07 -29.30 14.36
N TYR A 31 10.63 -28.75 13.27
CA TYR A 31 10.06 -28.80 11.93
C TYR A 31 11.05 -29.40 10.93
N SER A 32 10.54 -30.19 9.98
CA SER A 32 11.32 -30.70 8.85
C SER A 32 11.70 -29.58 7.88
N GLU A 33 12.76 -29.77 7.09
CA GLU A 33 13.17 -28.80 6.07
C GLU A 33 12.04 -28.43 5.12
N SER A 34 11.23 -29.42 4.71
CA SER A 34 10.06 -29.19 3.85
C SER A 34 9.02 -28.28 4.50
N GLN A 35 8.76 -28.44 5.80
CA GLN A 35 7.85 -27.56 6.55
C GLN A 35 8.42 -26.14 6.66
N LEU A 36 9.73 -26.01 6.90
CA LEU A 36 10.41 -24.71 6.95
C LEU A 36 10.40 -23.99 5.59
N SER A 37 10.61 -24.72 4.48
CA SER A 37 10.50 -24.15 3.14
C SER A 37 9.08 -23.69 2.81
N ARG A 38 8.04 -24.45 3.20
CA ARG A 38 6.65 -23.99 3.04
C ARG A 38 6.35 -22.77 3.91
N THR A 39 6.90 -22.71 5.13
CA THR A 39 6.78 -21.53 6.01
C THR A 39 7.44 -20.30 5.39
N ALA A 40 8.60 -20.47 4.74
CA ALA A 40 9.23 -19.40 3.97
C ALA A 40 8.34 -18.92 2.80
N ALA A 41 7.67 -19.85 2.11
CA ALA A 41 6.72 -19.52 1.05
C ALA A 41 5.49 -18.78 1.60
N TYR A 42 4.96 -19.19 2.75
CA TYR A 42 3.88 -18.47 3.45
C TYR A 42 4.23 -17.00 3.67
N ARG A 43 5.42 -16.72 4.21
CA ARG A 43 5.90 -15.34 4.43
C ARG A 43 5.87 -14.51 3.15
N VAL A 44 6.41 -15.07 2.05
CA VAL A 44 6.48 -14.36 0.76
C VAL A 44 5.09 -14.10 0.19
N LEU A 45 4.19 -15.09 0.24
CA LEU A 45 2.84 -14.97 -0.30
C LEU A 45 1.97 -14.05 0.56
N ALA A 46 2.03 -14.17 1.88
CA ALA A 46 1.32 -13.28 2.80
C ALA A 46 1.74 -11.81 2.61
N HIS A 47 3.04 -11.58 2.40
CA HIS A 47 3.52 -10.25 2.03
C HIS A 47 2.91 -9.74 0.73
N ALA A 48 2.85 -10.56 -0.31
CA ALA A 48 2.27 -10.16 -1.60
C ALA A 48 0.78 -9.82 -1.48
N GLU A 49 0.02 -10.58 -0.70
CA GLU A 49 -1.40 -10.30 -0.44
C GLU A 49 -1.59 -8.96 0.30
N ILE A 50 -0.80 -8.69 1.34
CA ILE A 50 -0.86 -7.43 2.11
C ILE A 50 -0.48 -6.23 1.23
N GLU A 51 0.57 -6.37 0.42
CA GLU A 51 1.02 -5.36 -0.53
C GLU A 51 -0.08 -5.03 -1.55
N SER A 52 -0.63 -6.05 -2.20
CA SER A 52 -1.72 -5.91 -3.17
C SER A 52 -2.94 -5.26 -2.53
N TYR A 53 -3.30 -5.63 -1.29
CA TYR A 53 -4.42 -5.01 -0.59
C TYR A 53 -4.20 -3.50 -0.39
N LEU A 54 -3.05 -3.07 0.12
CA LEU A 54 -2.75 -1.65 0.35
C LEU A 54 -2.77 -0.85 -0.95
N GLU A 55 -2.20 -1.40 -2.02
CA GLU A 55 -2.17 -0.79 -3.35
C GLU A 55 -3.58 -0.61 -3.94
N GLU A 56 -4.39 -1.68 -3.92
CA GLU A 56 -5.75 -1.63 -4.44
C GLU A 56 -6.62 -0.65 -3.66
N ARG A 57 -6.53 -0.66 -2.32
CA ARG A 57 -7.30 0.26 -1.47
C ARG A 57 -6.89 1.71 -1.69
N ALA A 58 -5.59 1.99 -1.77
CA ALA A 58 -5.13 3.35 -2.05
C ALA A 58 -5.63 3.83 -3.43
N TRP A 59 -5.59 2.96 -4.44
CA TRP A 59 -6.09 3.30 -5.77
C TRP A 59 -7.60 3.53 -5.80
N GLU A 60 -8.37 2.74 -5.06
CA GLU A 60 -9.83 2.88 -4.96
C GLU A 60 -10.23 4.27 -4.46
N VAL A 61 -9.58 4.80 -3.42
CA VAL A 61 -9.86 6.15 -2.90
C VAL A 61 -9.56 7.21 -3.95
N VAL A 62 -8.45 7.10 -4.68
CA VAL A 62 -8.11 8.05 -5.75
C VAL A 62 -9.15 8.01 -6.88
N GLN A 63 -9.61 6.82 -7.26
CA GLN A 63 -10.65 6.68 -8.28
C GLN A 63 -11.99 7.26 -7.84
N ASN A 64 -12.42 7.02 -6.60
CA ASN A 64 -13.63 7.62 -6.03
C ASN A 64 -13.52 9.16 -6.05
N ALA A 65 -12.43 9.70 -5.51
CA ALA A 65 -12.18 11.14 -5.44
C ALA A 65 -12.16 11.80 -6.83
N LYS A 66 -11.48 11.17 -7.81
CA LYS A 66 -11.46 11.64 -9.20
C LYS A 66 -12.86 11.57 -9.83
N THR A 67 -13.63 10.53 -9.56
CA THR A 67 -15.00 10.36 -10.08
C THR A 67 -15.93 11.45 -9.55
N LEU A 68 -15.84 11.76 -8.26
CA LEU A 68 -16.60 12.86 -7.65
C LEU A 68 -16.28 14.20 -8.29
N TRP A 69 -15.00 14.48 -8.55
CA TRP A 69 -14.58 15.68 -9.26
C TRP A 69 -15.10 15.72 -10.70
N ASP A 70 -14.94 14.65 -11.46
CA ASP A 70 -15.32 14.61 -12.87
C ASP A 70 -16.84 14.71 -13.06
N THR A 71 -17.63 14.16 -12.14
CA THR A 71 -19.11 14.14 -12.24
C THR A 71 -19.80 15.35 -11.62
N SER A 72 -19.24 15.92 -10.55
CA SER A 72 -19.91 16.98 -9.77
C SER A 72 -19.05 18.22 -9.51
N GLY A 73 -17.76 18.20 -9.86
CA GLY A 73 -16.80 19.26 -9.50
C GLY A 73 -16.50 19.32 -8.01
N ARG A 74 -16.97 18.36 -7.20
CA ARG A 74 -16.74 18.30 -5.75
C ARG A 74 -15.28 17.95 -5.46
N THR A 75 -14.64 18.75 -4.61
CA THR A 75 -13.31 18.46 -4.07
C THR A 75 -13.42 17.63 -2.80
N THR A 76 -12.47 16.70 -2.61
CA THR A 76 -12.33 15.87 -1.40
C THR A 76 -10.97 16.09 -0.74
N ARG A 77 -10.81 15.65 0.52
CA ARG A 77 -9.51 15.63 1.21
C ARG A 77 -8.45 14.92 0.37
N THR A 78 -8.81 13.76 -0.20
CA THR A 78 -7.93 12.96 -1.07
C THR A 78 -7.40 13.77 -2.24
N LEU A 79 -8.23 14.53 -2.96
CA LEU A 79 -7.74 15.34 -4.08
C LEU A 79 -6.76 16.42 -3.65
N ILE A 80 -6.98 17.05 -2.49
CA ILE A 80 -6.08 18.06 -1.95
C ILE A 80 -4.72 17.43 -1.63
N CYS A 81 -4.72 16.31 -0.91
CA CYS A 81 -3.50 15.56 -0.57
C CYS A 81 -2.79 15.07 -1.83
N LEU A 82 -3.50 14.45 -2.76
CA LEU A 82 -2.96 13.94 -4.02
C LEU A 82 -2.26 15.05 -4.82
N LEU A 83 -2.90 16.22 -4.93
CA LEU A 83 -2.30 17.39 -5.59
C LEU A 83 -1.07 17.91 -4.83
N GLY A 84 -1.11 17.92 -3.50
CA GLY A 84 0.01 18.36 -2.65
C GLY A 84 1.23 17.44 -2.74
N PHE A 85 1.02 16.12 -2.73
CA PHE A 85 2.09 15.12 -2.80
C PHE A 85 2.52 14.76 -4.25
N SER A 86 1.81 15.24 -5.27
CA SER A 86 2.11 14.93 -6.68
C SER A 86 3.49 15.40 -7.18
N GLY A 87 4.14 16.34 -6.48
CA GLY A 87 5.34 17.02 -6.96
C GLY A 87 5.10 17.95 -8.17
N LEU A 88 3.86 18.05 -8.66
CA LEU A 88 3.50 18.88 -9.81
C LEU A 88 3.30 20.33 -9.38
N THR A 89 3.92 21.26 -10.10
CA THR A 89 3.76 22.70 -9.86
C THR A 89 2.67 23.29 -10.75
N MET A 90 2.04 24.36 -10.26
CA MET A 90 1.22 25.25 -11.10
C MET A 90 1.93 26.59 -11.23
N ASP A 91 1.83 27.19 -12.41
CA ASP A 91 2.32 28.55 -12.60
C ASP A 91 1.38 29.54 -11.93
N LYS A 92 1.93 30.70 -11.57
CA LYS A 92 1.11 31.85 -11.19
C LYS A 92 0.16 32.16 -12.36
N PRO A 93 -1.14 32.41 -12.11
CA PRO A 93 -2.05 32.85 -13.15
C PRO A 93 -1.48 34.07 -13.88
N SER A 94 -1.53 34.05 -15.21
CA SER A 94 -1.12 35.17 -16.04
C SER A 94 -2.10 36.35 -15.86
N ASP A 95 -1.59 37.58 -16.00
CA ASP A 95 -2.41 38.79 -15.92
C ASP A 95 -3.44 38.88 -17.06
N THR A 96 -3.30 38.05 -18.10
CA THR A 96 -4.24 37.95 -19.22
C THR A 96 -4.49 36.49 -19.57
N LEU A 97 -5.67 36.20 -20.14
CA LEU A 97 -5.99 34.89 -20.73
C LEU A 97 -5.31 34.67 -22.10
N SER A 98 -4.56 35.67 -22.60
CA SER A 98 -3.93 35.65 -23.92
C SER A 98 -2.64 34.82 -23.90
N ARG A 99 -2.47 33.95 -24.90
CA ARG A 99 -1.35 33.01 -24.99
C ARG A 99 -0.14 33.68 -25.64
N ASN A 100 0.82 34.11 -24.83
CA ASN A 100 2.10 34.59 -25.35
C ASN A 100 3.07 33.40 -25.49
N ASN A 101 3.25 32.89 -26.72
CA ASN A 101 4.38 32.05 -27.17
C ASN A 101 4.67 30.70 -26.46
N VAL A 102 3.74 30.12 -25.69
CA VAL A 102 3.87 28.76 -25.13
C VAL A 102 3.03 27.76 -25.93
N THR A 103 3.53 26.53 -26.13
CA THR A 103 2.72 25.45 -26.72
C THR A 103 1.47 25.19 -25.85
N GLN A 104 0.30 25.06 -26.49
CA GLN A 104 -1.01 24.93 -25.83
C GLN A 104 -1.04 23.83 -24.75
N ASP A 105 -0.37 22.71 -25.02
CA ASP A 105 -0.33 21.56 -24.13
C ASP A 105 0.43 21.84 -22.82
N ASN A 106 1.59 22.51 -22.89
CA ASN A 106 2.35 22.87 -21.68
C ASN A 106 1.63 23.92 -20.84
N HIS A 107 0.93 24.86 -21.48
CA HIS A 107 0.16 25.88 -20.80
C HIS A 107 -1.06 25.27 -20.06
N ASP A 108 -1.82 24.41 -20.74
CA ASP A 108 -3.00 23.76 -20.15
C ASP A 108 -2.64 22.84 -18.97
N LYS A 109 -1.52 22.12 -19.05
CA LYS A 109 -1.01 21.28 -17.94
C LYS A 109 -0.65 22.10 -16.69
N ARG A 110 -0.22 23.36 -16.87
CA ARG A 110 0.25 24.23 -15.77
C ARG A 110 -0.82 25.15 -15.21
N LEU A 111 -1.96 25.30 -15.89
CA LEU A 111 -3.04 26.22 -15.50
C LEU A 111 -4.40 25.55 -15.26
N LYS A 112 -4.71 24.42 -15.92
CA LYS A 112 -6.01 23.75 -15.76
C LYS A 112 -5.96 22.73 -14.62
N ILE A 113 -6.71 22.99 -13.56
CA ILE A 113 -6.80 22.11 -12.40
C ILE A 113 -7.23 20.69 -12.77
N SER A 114 -8.21 20.52 -13.67
CA SER A 114 -8.67 19.19 -14.10
C SER A 114 -7.56 18.41 -14.82
N LYS A 115 -6.69 19.09 -15.59
CA LYS A 115 -5.51 18.44 -16.19
C LYS A 115 -4.49 18.06 -15.13
N LYS A 116 -4.27 18.91 -14.13
CA LYS A 116 -3.38 18.60 -13.01
C LYS A 116 -3.87 17.42 -12.18
N ILE A 117 -5.19 17.30 -11.93
CA ILE A 117 -5.77 16.16 -11.22
C ILE A 117 -5.50 14.85 -11.97
N VAL A 118 -5.72 14.83 -13.29
CA VAL A 118 -5.40 13.65 -14.13
C VAL A 118 -3.91 13.31 -14.07
N LEU A 119 -3.03 14.30 -14.22
CA LEU A 119 -1.58 14.06 -14.12
C LEU A 119 -1.18 13.55 -12.73
N SER A 120 -1.74 14.12 -11.65
CA SER A 120 -1.45 13.70 -10.28
C SER A 120 -1.92 12.27 -10.02
N SER A 121 -3.09 11.90 -10.54
CA SER A 121 -3.60 10.52 -10.48
C SER A 121 -2.66 9.56 -11.22
N ASN A 122 -2.15 9.95 -12.38
CA ASN A 122 -1.20 9.14 -13.15
C ASN A 122 0.16 9.02 -12.46
N GLU A 123 0.68 10.09 -11.84
CA GLU A 123 1.92 10.00 -11.05
C GLU A 123 1.73 9.08 -9.84
N PHE A 124 0.58 9.15 -9.17
CA PHE A 124 0.27 8.23 -8.08
C PHE A 124 0.12 6.78 -8.54
N TRP A 125 -0.52 6.54 -9.70
CA TRP A 125 -0.57 5.21 -10.29
C TRP A 125 0.83 4.64 -10.54
N LYS A 126 1.79 5.45 -10.98
CA LYS A 126 3.19 4.99 -11.12
C LYS A 126 3.82 4.63 -9.79
N ILE A 127 3.48 5.33 -8.70
CA ILE A 127 3.96 4.97 -7.36
C ILE A 127 3.46 3.57 -6.98
N ILE A 128 2.17 3.28 -7.25
CA ILE A 128 1.58 1.96 -7.05
C ILE A 128 2.25 0.91 -7.93
N ASP A 129 2.37 1.14 -9.23
CA ASP A 129 2.92 0.18 -10.21
C ASP A 129 4.41 -0.16 -9.94
N ASN A 130 5.16 0.76 -9.33
CA ASN A 130 6.56 0.54 -8.94
C ASN A 130 6.72 0.18 -7.46
N ASN A 131 5.62 -0.03 -6.73
CA ASN A 131 5.68 -0.47 -5.36
C ASN A 131 6.03 -1.97 -5.31
N HIS A 132 7.04 -2.29 -4.51
CA HIS A 132 7.63 -3.64 -4.42
C HIS A 132 7.91 -4.03 -2.97
N GLY A 133 7.09 -3.54 -2.04
CA GLY A 133 7.30 -3.74 -0.62
C GLY A 133 6.18 -3.20 0.24
N VAL A 134 6.24 -3.59 1.51
CA VAL A 134 5.36 -3.08 2.57
C VAL A 134 6.14 -2.35 3.66
N LYS A 135 7.37 -1.92 3.39
CA LYS A 135 8.16 -1.14 4.36
C LYS A 135 7.52 0.22 4.60
N GLU A 136 7.94 0.91 5.67
CA GLU A 136 7.42 2.24 6.03
C GLU A 136 7.44 3.21 4.84
N LYS A 137 8.55 3.29 4.10
CA LYS A 137 8.65 4.14 2.89
C LYS A 137 7.57 3.83 1.85
N ASN A 138 7.18 2.57 1.72
CA ASN A 138 6.20 2.08 0.76
C ASN A 138 4.79 2.45 1.25
N ILE A 139 4.50 2.15 2.51
CA ILE A 139 3.23 2.47 3.16
C ILE A 139 2.98 3.99 3.13
N LEU A 140 3.94 4.81 3.53
CA LEU A 140 3.79 6.27 3.53
C LEU A 140 3.56 6.83 2.12
N ALA A 141 4.22 6.25 1.10
CA ALA A 141 4.00 6.63 -0.29
C ALA A 141 2.61 6.28 -0.81
N LEU A 142 1.92 5.30 -0.22
CA LEU A 142 0.55 4.92 -0.56
C LEU A 142 -0.49 5.69 0.26
N LEU A 143 -0.30 5.82 1.58
CA LEU A 143 -1.32 6.29 2.51
C LEU A 143 -1.38 7.82 2.66
N LEU A 144 -0.23 8.52 2.66
CA LEU A 144 -0.23 9.98 2.81
C LEU A 144 -0.89 10.69 1.61
N PRO A 145 -0.62 10.30 0.34
CA PRO A 145 -1.23 10.98 -0.81
C PRO A 145 -2.75 10.79 -0.90
N ILE A 146 -3.32 9.72 -0.34
CA ILE A 146 -4.77 9.54 -0.29
C ILE A 146 -5.45 10.33 0.84
N GLY A 147 -4.64 10.87 1.76
CA GLY A 147 -5.08 11.74 2.83
C GLY A 147 -5.21 11.08 4.20
N ILE A 148 -4.48 9.98 4.47
CA ILE A 148 -4.26 9.54 5.86
C ILE A 148 -3.18 10.43 6.48
N ASP A 149 -3.37 10.86 7.73
CA ASP A 149 -2.38 11.68 8.43
C ASP A 149 -1.25 10.80 8.99
N SER A 150 -0.04 11.33 9.09
CA SER A 150 1.06 10.61 9.73
C SER A 150 0.78 10.33 11.21
N ASP A 151 0.02 11.21 11.87
CA ASP A 151 -0.36 11.05 13.27
C ASP A 151 -1.37 9.90 13.47
N ASP A 152 -2.04 9.45 12.40
CA ASP A 152 -2.97 8.32 12.44
C ASP A 152 -2.26 6.96 12.36
N LEU A 153 -0.98 6.94 11.99
CA LEU A 153 -0.20 5.71 11.78
C LEU A 153 0.60 5.33 13.02
N ASP A 154 0.47 4.10 13.49
CA ASP A 154 1.25 3.59 14.63
C ASP A 154 2.73 3.39 14.24
N PRO A 155 3.69 4.10 14.87
CA PRO A 155 5.12 3.92 14.60
C PRO A 155 5.64 2.50 14.92
N ALA A 156 5.04 1.81 15.91
CA ALA A 156 5.40 0.44 16.23
C ALA A 156 5.00 -0.51 15.10
N TRP A 157 3.80 -0.34 14.56
CA TRP A 157 3.35 -1.12 13.41
C TRP A 157 4.21 -0.85 12.17
N LEU A 158 4.60 0.41 11.90
CA LEU A 158 5.52 0.72 10.80
C LEU A 158 6.89 0.02 10.97
N ALA A 159 7.39 -0.09 12.19
CA ALA A 159 8.61 -0.83 12.50
C ALA A 159 8.46 -2.35 12.28
N ASP A 160 7.30 -2.92 12.63
CA ASP A 160 6.97 -4.31 12.36
C ASP A 160 6.89 -4.59 10.85
N MET A 161 6.27 -3.68 10.09
CA MET A 161 6.18 -3.74 8.64
C MET A 161 7.56 -3.65 7.95
N ASN A 162 8.46 -2.80 8.46
CA ASN A 162 9.87 -2.76 8.02
C ASN A 162 10.55 -4.13 8.24
N THR A 163 10.41 -4.69 9.43
CA THR A 163 10.96 -6.00 9.79
C THR A 163 10.39 -7.12 8.93
N PHE A 164 9.08 -7.10 8.68
CA PHE A 164 8.39 -8.08 7.84
C PHE A 164 8.88 -8.02 6.39
N GLY A 165 9.00 -6.82 5.82
CA GLY A 165 9.56 -6.61 4.48
C GLY A 165 11.02 -7.06 4.36
N GLU A 166 11.84 -6.87 5.41
CA GLU A 166 13.23 -7.35 5.46
C GLU A 166 13.32 -8.87 5.50
N LYS A 167 12.54 -9.50 6.37
CA LYS A 167 12.44 -10.96 6.49
C LYS A 167 11.97 -11.59 5.18
N ARG A 168 11.05 -10.96 4.45
CA ARG A 168 10.65 -11.39 3.10
C ARG A 168 11.80 -11.23 2.10
N GLY A 169 12.45 -10.06 2.08
CA GLY A 169 13.56 -9.78 1.18
C GLY A 169 14.72 -10.77 1.33
N LEU A 170 15.03 -11.18 2.57
CA LEU A 170 16.02 -12.21 2.83
C LEU A 170 15.65 -13.54 2.16
N VAL A 171 14.40 -13.99 2.30
CA VAL A 171 13.91 -15.24 1.70
C VAL A 171 13.89 -15.17 0.17
N ALA A 172 13.46 -14.04 -0.40
CA ALA A 172 13.29 -13.88 -1.84
C ALA A 172 14.61 -13.66 -2.61
N HIS A 173 15.62 -13.06 -1.97
CA HIS A 173 16.87 -12.65 -2.63
C HIS A 173 18.09 -13.48 -2.23
N THR A 174 17.95 -14.41 -1.28
CA THR A 174 19.05 -15.31 -0.89
C THR A 174 18.74 -16.77 -1.17
N SER A 175 19.78 -17.60 -1.31
CA SER A 175 19.60 -19.03 -1.54
C SER A 175 18.97 -19.73 -0.33
N ALA A 176 18.35 -20.89 -0.55
CA ALA A 176 17.71 -21.66 0.51
C ALA A 176 18.66 -21.99 1.68
N THR A 177 19.91 -22.32 1.35
CA THR A 177 20.97 -22.56 2.33
C THR A 177 21.26 -21.33 3.20
N SER A 178 21.12 -20.12 2.65
CA SER A 178 21.41 -18.87 3.35
C SER A 178 20.31 -18.48 4.33
N TYR A 179 19.04 -18.48 3.90
CA TYR A 179 17.97 -18.10 4.84
C TYR A 179 17.75 -19.16 5.93
N MET A 180 17.95 -20.45 5.64
CA MET A 180 17.81 -21.51 6.65
C MET A 180 18.88 -21.43 7.75
N THR A 181 20.02 -20.80 7.48
CA THR A 181 21.14 -20.65 8.44
C THR A 181 21.14 -19.29 9.14
N ILE A 182 20.73 -18.22 8.45
CA ILE A 182 20.71 -16.86 8.98
C ILE A 182 19.45 -16.61 9.81
N GLN A 183 18.29 -17.06 9.33
CA GLN A 183 17.01 -16.80 9.97
C GLN A 183 15.98 -17.87 9.60
N THR A 184 16.09 -19.02 10.24
CA THR A 184 15.13 -20.12 10.09
C THR A 184 13.70 -19.62 10.37
N PRO A 185 12.75 -19.74 9.43
CA PRO A 185 11.38 -19.33 9.65
C PRO A 185 10.74 -20.18 10.75
N ASP A 186 10.06 -19.55 11.71
CA ASP A 186 9.27 -20.26 12.71
C ASP A 186 7.79 -20.09 12.40
N PRO A 187 7.03 -21.18 12.14
CA PRO A 187 5.62 -21.12 11.78
C PRO A 187 4.74 -20.31 12.74
N ALA A 188 4.99 -20.41 14.05
CA ALA A 188 4.18 -19.71 15.05
C ALA A 188 4.45 -18.21 15.01
N ASN A 189 5.72 -17.82 14.91
CA ASN A 189 6.14 -16.43 14.78
C ASN A 189 5.64 -15.81 13.47
N GLU A 190 5.70 -16.53 12.34
CA GLU A 190 5.19 -16.03 11.07
C GLU A 190 3.68 -15.78 11.12
N LEU A 191 2.93 -16.74 11.66
CA LEU A 191 1.49 -16.59 11.84
C LEU A 191 1.16 -15.40 12.75
N ASN A 192 1.81 -15.31 13.92
CA ASN A 192 1.58 -14.23 14.86
C ASN A 192 1.92 -12.86 14.26
N THR A 193 3.02 -12.78 13.50
CA THR A 193 3.41 -11.54 12.80
C THR A 193 2.32 -11.12 11.81
N VAL A 194 1.83 -12.04 10.97
CA VAL A 194 0.76 -11.73 10.00
C VAL A 194 -0.52 -11.32 10.73
N THR A 195 -0.90 -11.99 11.81
CA THR A 195 -2.08 -11.64 12.61
C THR A 195 -1.98 -10.23 13.19
N GLN A 196 -0.85 -9.87 13.82
CA GLN A 196 -0.65 -8.52 14.36
C GLN A 196 -0.69 -7.45 13.28
N ILE A 197 -0.10 -7.74 12.11
CA ILE A 197 -0.16 -6.83 10.96
C ILE A 197 -1.60 -6.65 10.49
N THR A 198 -2.38 -7.74 10.38
CA THR A 198 -3.77 -7.65 9.93
C THR A 198 -4.68 -6.92 10.90
N ASP A 199 -4.41 -6.99 12.20
CA ASP A 199 -5.20 -6.29 13.21
C ASP A 199 -5.09 -4.76 13.04
N GLU A 200 -3.88 -4.24 12.79
CA GLU A 200 -3.72 -2.80 12.50
C GLU A 200 -4.19 -2.43 11.09
N LEU A 201 -4.08 -3.35 10.11
CA LEU A 201 -4.65 -3.13 8.77
C LEU A 201 -6.17 -2.95 8.82
N LEU A 202 -6.88 -3.55 9.78
CA LEU A 202 -8.31 -3.31 9.97
C LEU A 202 -8.57 -1.84 10.34
N ARG A 203 -7.79 -1.29 11.27
CA ARG A 203 -7.88 0.13 11.64
C ARG A 203 -7.57 1.02 10.44
N ILE A 204 -6.57 0.67 9.64
CA ILE A 204 -6.24 1.38 8.40
C ILE A 204 -7.40 1.29 7.39
N ASP A 205 -8.06 0.13 7.26
CA ASP A 205 -9.23 -0.02 6.39
C ASP A 205 -10.35 0.93 6.80
N GLU A 206 -10.60 1.09 8.10
CA GLU A 206 -11.58 2.04 8.62
C GLU A 206 -11.21 3.50 8.29
N LEU A 207 -9.93 3.87 8.42
CA LEU A 207 -9.46 5.19 8.00
C LEU A 207 -9.66 5.42 6.50
N ILE A 208 -9.38 4.41 5.67
CA ILE A 208 -9.59 4.46 4.22
C ILE A 208 -11.08 4.59 3.90
N ASN A 209 -11.95 3.84 4.58
CA ASN A 209 -13.40 3.90 4.38
C ASN A 209 -13.96 5.30 4.68
N ASN A 210 -13.40 6.01 5.66
CA ASN A 210 -13.80 7.38 5.96
C ASN A 210 -13.41 8.41 4.87
N LEU A 211 -12.54 8.03 3.92
CA LEU A 211 -12.16 8.88 2.79
C LEU A 211 -13.05 8.67 1.56
N ILE A 212 -13.82 7.57 1.51
CA ILE A 212 -14.70 7.24 0.41
C ILE A 212 -16.07 7.86 0.67
N GLU A 213 -16.53 8.68 -0.27
CA GLU A 213 -17.82 9.39 -0.21
C GLU A 213 -18.84 8.88 -1.23
#